data_AF-A0A0F2PYQ2-F1
#
_entry.id   AF-A0A0F2PYQ2-F1
#
_cell.length_a   1.000
_cell.length_b   1.000
_cell.length_c   1.000
_cell.angle_alpha   90.00
_cell.angle_beta   90.00
_cell.angle_gamma   90.00
#
_symmetry.space_group_name_H-M   'P 1'
#
loop_
_entity.id
_entity.type
_entity.pdbx_description
1 polymer ?
#
loop_
_entity_poly.entity_id
_entity_poly.type
_entity_poly.pdbx_seq_one_letter_code
_entity_poly.pdbx_strand_id
1 'polypeptide(L)' 'ENLFQPFRGSARSGGTGLGLAIARELVIAHGGSITLDETVAQGTAFRIELPDQPVPLDTFRARA' A
#
# COMPACT_ATOMS: atom_id res chain seq x y z
N GLU A 1 1.25 -0.38 13.21
CA GLU A 1 -0.21 -0.27 12.99
C GLU A 1 -0.69 0.89 12.11
N ASN A 2 -0.11 2.10 12.18
CA ASN A 2 -0.66 3.28 11.47
C ASN A 2 -0.04 3.60 10.10
N LEU A 3 0.89 2.77 9.61
CA LEU A 3 1.77 3.14 8.48
C LEU A 3 1.01 3.41 7.17
N PHE A 4 -0.09 2.69 6.92
CA PHE A 4 -0.90 2.85 5.71
C PHE A 4 -2.22 3.60 5.96
N GLN A 5 -2.42 4.15 7.16
CA GLN A 5 -3.60 4.95 7.44
C GLN A 5 -3.37 6.38 6.92
N PRO A 6 -4.37 6.98 6.26
CA PRO A 6 -4.31 8.39 5.89
C PRO A 6 -4.00 9.26 7.11
N PHE A 7 -3.03 10.17 6.99
CA PHE A 7 -2.78 11.14 8.06
C PHE A 7 -4.00 12.06 8.25
N ARG A 8 -4.56 12.07 9.47
CA ARG A 8 -5.66 12.95 9.88
C ARG A 8 -5.12 14.12 10.70
N GLY A 9 -4.29 14.97 10.10
CA GLY A 9 -3.66 16.12 10.79
C GLY A 9 -2.87 17.00 9.84
N SER A 10 -2.67 18.28 10.19
CA SER A 10 -2.06 19.27 9.29
C SER A 10 -0.75 18.75 8.71
N ALA A 11 -0.74 18.65 7.38
CA ALA A 11 0.46 18.46 6.59
C ALA A 11 1.60 19.29 7.19
N ARG A 12 2.65 18.64 7.69
CA ARG A 12 3.94 19.35 7.83
C ARG A 12 4.25 19.95 6.47
N SER A 13 4.82 21.17 6.48
CA SER A 13 5.26 21.89 5.28
C SER A 13 5.89 20.93 4.27
N GLY A 14 5.13 20.54 3.24
CA GLY A 14 5.60 19.63 2.19
C GLY A 14 4.70 18.44 1.78
N GLY A 15 3.70 18.00 2.57
CA GLY A 15 2.85 16.88 2.09
C GLY A 15 1.65 16.48 2.96
N THR A 16 0.59 15.97 2.32
CA THR A 16 -0.70 15.59 2.94
C THR A 16 -0.66 14.28 3.74
N GLY A 17 0.45 13.54 3.70
CA GLY A 17 0.58 12.24 4.36
C GLY A 17 -0.37 11.15 3.80
N LEU A 18 -0.86 11.33 2.56
CA LEU A 18 -1.78 10.40 1.90
C LEU A 18 -1.09 9.36 1.02
N GLY A 19 0.17 9.60 0.62
CA GLY A 19 0.83 8.82 -0.43
C GLY A 19 0.86 7.32 -0.18
N LEU A 20 1.16 6.89 1.06
CA LEU A 20 1.27 5.48 1.40
C LEU A 20 -0.09 4.78 1.52
N ALA A 21 -1.12 5.52 1.96
CA ALA A 21 -2.50 5.02 1.96
C ALA A 21 -2.99 4.78 0.51
N ILE A 22 -2.74 5.74 -0.39
CA ILE A 22 -3.07 5.60 -1.82
C ILE A 22 -2.33 4.41 -2.44
N ALA A 23 -1.02 4.28 -2.17
CA ALA A 23 -0.22 3.17 -2.68
C ALA A 23 -0.79 1.81 -2.25
N ARG A 24 -1.22 1.68 -0.99
CA ARG A 24 -1.84 0.44 -0.49
C ARG A 24 -3.15 0.11 -1.21
N GLU A 25 -4.03 1.09 -1.37
CA GLU A 25 -5.31 0.88 -2.08
C GLU A 25 -5.08 0.47 -3.54
N LEU A 26 -4.11 1.09 -4.22
CA LEU A 26 -3.73 0.71 -5.58
C LEU A 26 -3.21 -0.72 -5.63
N VAL A 27 -2.28 -1.11 -4.75
CA VAL A 27 -1.72 -2.46 -4.74
C VAL A 27 -2.80 -3.52 -4.47
N ILE A 28 -3.73 -3.24 -3.54
CA ILE A 28 -4.87 -4.12 -3.25
C ILE A 28 -5.79 -4.24 -4.46
N ALA A 29 -6.08 -3.14 -5.16
CA ALA A 29 -6.90 -3.15 -6.37
C ALA A 29 -6.29 -4.02 -7.50
N HIS A 30 -4.98 -4.23 -7.48
CA HIS A 30 -4.27 -5.14 -8.40
C HIS A 30 -4.15 -6.57 -7.84
N GLY A 31 -4.83 -6.88 -6.73
CA GLY A 31 -4.78 -8.19 -6.08
C GLY A 31 -3.49 -8.50 -5.34
N GLY A 32 -2.66 -7.48 -5.09
CA GLY A 32 -1.36 -7.63 -4.44
C GLY A 32 -1.35 -7.26 -2.97
N SER A 33 -0.13 -7.16 -2.44
CA SER A 33 0.16 -6.72 -1.07
C SER A 33 1.33 -5.73 -1.03
N ILE A 34 1.32 -4.82 -0.07
CA ILE A 34 2.45 -3.93 0.22
C ILE A 34 2.79 -4.03 1.71
N THR A 35 4.08 -4.24 2.02
CA THR A 35 4.59 -4.40 3.38
C THR A 35 5.85 -3.58 3.60
N LEU A 36 6.13 -3.23 4.86
CA LEU A 36 7.43 -2.71 5.26
C LEU A 36 8.38 -3.90 5.43
N ASP A 37 9.53 -3.86 4.78
CA ASP A 37 10.56 -4.88 4.94
C ASP A 37 11.43 -4.54 6.14
N GLU A 38 11.09 -5.15 7.29
CA GLU A 38 11.79 -4.93 8.56
C GLU A 38 13.18 -5.60 8.61
N THR A 39 13.54 -6.40 7.61
CA THR A 39 14.83 -7.11 7.56
C THR A 39 15.98 -6.23 7.06
N VAL A 40 15.68 -5.04 6.53
CA VAL A 40 16.68 -4.13 5.97
C VAL A 40 17.43 -3.39 7.08
N ALA A 41 18.75 -3.56 7.10
CA ALA A 41 19.62 -3.00 8.14
C ALA A 41 19.77 -1.46 8.07
N GLN A 42 19.56 -0.84 6.91
CA GLN A 42 19.69 0.61 6.72
C GLN A 42 18.63 1.17 5.77
N GLY A 43 18.01 2.28 6.18
CA GLY A 43 16.99 2.97 5.39
C GLY A 43 15.60 2.34 5.57
N THR A 44 14.74 2.57 4.57
CA THR A 44 13.35 2.10 4.56
C THR A 44 13.09 1.39 3.25
N ALA A 45 12.66 0.13 3.31
CA ALA A 45 12.28 -0.65 2.14
C ALA A 45 10.83 -1.09 2.24
N PHE A 46 10.07 -0.88 1.16
CA PHE A 46 8.72 -1.41 1.02
C PHE A 46 8.73 -2.52 -0.02
N ARG A 47 8.15 -3.67 0.32
CA ARG A 47 7.99 -4.80 -0.59
C ARG A 47 6.58 -4.80 -1.15
N ILE A 48 6.48 -4.81 -2.48
CA ILE A 48 5.22 -4.95 -3.22
C ILE A 48 5.23 -6.33 -3.88
N GLU A 49 4.17 -7.10 -3.66
CA GLU A 49 3.94 -8.38 -4.31
C GLU A 49 2.68 -8.28 -5.15
N LEU A 50 2.79 -8.63 -6.43
CA LEU A 50 1.69 -8.63 -7.38
C LEU A 50 1.56 -10.03 -8.01
N PRO A 51 0.34 -10.47 -8.34
CA PRO A 51 0.13 -11.61 -9.22
C PRO A 51 0.84 -11.42 -10.56
N ASP A 52 1.47 -12.48 -11.07
CA ASP A 52 2.13 -12.50 -12.39
C ASP A 52 1.14 -12.67 -13.56
N GLN A 53 -0.12 -12.96 -13.23
CA GLN A 53 -1.23 -13.00 -14.16
C GLN A 53 -2.39 -12.12 -13.68
N PRO A 54 -3.22 -11.59 -14.60
CA PRO A 54 -4.38 -10.81 -14.22
C PRO A 54 -5.31 -11.60 -13.30
N VAL A 55 -5.71 -10.99 -12.19
CA VAL A 55 -6.75 -11.56 -11.33
C VAL A 55 -8.09 -11.43 -12.06
N PRO A 56 -8.86 -12.53 -12.22
CA PRO A 56 -10.19 -12.45 -12.82
C PRO A 56 -11.05 -11.44 -12.07
N LEU A 57 -11.64 -10.48 -12.80
CA LEU A 57 -12.43 -9.39 -12.23
C LEU A 57 -13.57 -9.89 -11.32
N ASP A 58 -14.14 -11.05 -11.64
CA ASP A 58 -15.21 -11.67 -10.85
C ASP A 58 -14.72 -12.11 -9.46
N THR A 59 -13.47 -12.59 -9.37
CA THR A 59 -12.86 -12.99 -8.09
C THR A 59 -12.56 -11.77 -7.22
N PHE A 60 -12.19 -10.66 -7.84
CA PHE A 60 -11.94 -9.39 -7.14
C PHE A 60 -13.23 -8.81 -6.55
N ARG A 61 -14.32 -8.76 -7.33
CA ARG A 61 -15.62 -8.22 -6.89
C ARG A 61 -16.26 -8.99 -5.73
N ALA A 62 -15.97 -10.28 -5.59
CA ALA A 62 -16.50 -11.10 -4.50
C ALA A 62 -15.81 -10.85 -3.14
N ARG A 63 -14.68 -10.15 -3.12
CA ARG A 63 -13.88 -9.87 -1.91
C ARG A 63 -14.03 -8.45 -1.35
N ALA A 64 -14.62 -7.55 -2.13
CA ALA A 64 -14.93 -6.16 -1.74
C ALA A 64 -16.29 -6.10 -1.05
#